data_AF-A0A6A3CE62-F1
#
_entry.id   AF-A0A6A3CE62-F1
#
_cell.length_a   1.000
_cell.length_b   1.000
_cell.length_c   1.000
_cell.angle_alpha   90.00
_cell.angle_beta   90.00
_cell.angle_gamma   90.00
#
_symmetry.space_group_name_H-M   'P 1'
#
loop_
_entity.id
_entity.type
_entity.pdbx_description
1 polymer ?
#
loop_
_entity_poly.entity_id
_entity_poly.type
_entity_poly.pdbx_seq_one_letter_code
_entity_poly.pdbx_strand_id
1 'polypeptide(L)'
;METKWYEEGLRMIEELTTHAERIQDELLREILSRNAGTDSGTSGGQLKMTPVTAEVAQKGELFRTLYESPVMKHFGDINQAGKRMEFMFARPEIETPSGLTAASVTTSIYKESWFRAMLPKCYTSPVETIFCPETEQSLYCQLLFGLIQRDEVVLVGSVFASALLRAVKFLENHWRELCSDIKAGQISHRITDSGCRSAASLIMKPNPQQADLIENICNSKSWEGIIRKLWPKANHVRCICTGVMRQYTAELEFYSGGLPLVSALYASSEAHCGINLNPLCKPADVSYTFLPNMAYFEFLPPGYRYELLVTTSAGLYRYKVGDVLMVTGFHNNAPQFQFVERQNVAISVDQEKTSESDLFKAVTEAKALLDPLGFVLTEYTSYADTSSAPGHYVLFWELKQKEGNNCKELDPKIMVECCYRLEGSLHYTYKIYMKKNIIAPLEIRVVKQGTFDALMDHYVSKGASLSQYKRPSCIKS
;
A
#
# COMPACT_ATOMS: atom_id res chain seq x y z
N MET A 1 13.13 35.85 -5.99
CA MET A 1 13.41 34.48 -5.55
C MET A 1 12.06 33.80 -5.41
N GLU A 2 11.70 32.91 -6.33
CA GLU A 2 10.53 32.05 -6.13
C GLU A 2 10.83 31.16 -4.94
N THR A 3 10.20 31.44 -3.80
CA THR A 3 10.19 30.52 -2.66
C THR A 3 9.59 29.22 -3.16
N LYS A 4 10.34 28.13 -3.08
CA LYS A 4 9.84 26.85 -3.59
C LYS A 4 8.69 26.43 -2.68
N TRP A 5 7.54 26.08 -3.23
CA TRP A 5 6.32 25.80 -2.44
C TRP A 5 6.51 24.75 -1.34
N TYR A 6 7.46 23.83 -1.51
CA TYR A 6 7.79 22.83 -0.49
C TYR A 6 8.55 23.43 0.71
N GLU A 7 9.25 24.55 0.54
CA GLU A 7 9.89 25.28 1.66
C GLU A 7 8.81 25.92 2.55
N GLU A 8 7.75 26.44 1.93
CA GLU A 8 6.55 26.90 2.66
C GLU A 8 5.90 25.73 3.42
N GLY A 9 5.73 24.58 2.76
CA GLY A 9 5.20 23.38 3.42
C GLY A 9 6.06 22.93 4.61
N LEU A 10 7.40 22.99 4.51
CA LEU A 10 8.30 22.72 5.63
C LEU A 10 8.11 23.72 6.77
N ARG A 11 7.95 25.02 6.48
CA ARG A 11 7.68 26.04 7.51
C ARG A 11 6.34 25.77 8.20
N MET A 12 5.31 25.44 7.45
CA MET A 12 3.99 25.07 8.00
C MET A 12 4.08 23.85 8.92
N ILE A 13 4.88 22.83 8.57
CA ILE A 13 5.11 21.66 9.44
C ILE A 13 5.70 22.11 10.78
N GLU A 14 6.71 22.97 10.78
CA GLU A 14 7.33 23.47 12.02
C GLU A 14 6.33 24.27 12.87
N GLU A 15 5.54 25.15 12.24
CA GLU A 15 4.50 25.92 12.93
C GLU A 15 3.41 25.04 13.55
N LEU A 16 2.91 24.06 12.78
CA LEU A 16 1.87 23.12 13.22
C LEU A 16 2.37 22.26 14.38
N THR A 17 3.57 21.71 14.26
CA THR A 17 4.12 20.77 15.25
C THR A 17 4.61 21.47 16.52
N THR A 18 5.04 22.73 16.44
CA THR A 18 5.40 23.55 17.61
C THR A 18 4.17 23.88 18.47
N HIS A 19 3.03 24.17 17.85
CA HIS A 19 1.81 24.57 18.55
C HIS A 19 0.77 23.44 18.64
N ALA A 20 1.21 22.18 18.61
CA ALA A 20 0.35 21.03 18.40
C ALA A 20 -0.83 20.94 19.38
N GLU A 21 -0.58 21.10 20.68
CA GLU A 21 -1.63 21.05 21.71
C GLU A 21 -2.67 22.17 21.53
N ARG A 22 -2.20 23.42 21.36
CA ARG A 22 -3.08 24.57 21.12
C ARG A 22 -3.95 24.38 19.88
N ILE A 23 -3.37 23.86 18.79
CA ILE A 23 -4.08 23.62 17.53
C ILE A 23 -5.13 22.51 17.71
N GLN A 24 -4.83 21.44 18.46
CA GLN A 24 -5.80 20.38 18.78
C GLN A 24 -6.98 20.94 19.58
N ASP A 25 -6.73 21.77 20.59
CA ASP A 25 -7.77 22.39 21.41
C ASP A 25 -8.66 23.33 20.59
N GLU A 26 -8.06 24.18 19.75
CA GLU A 26 -8.77 25.08 18.83
C GLU A 26 -9.63 24.26 17.83
N LEU A 27 -9.04 23.24 17.21
CA LEU A 27 -9.72 22.39 16.25
C LEU A 27 -10.91 21.64 16.89
N LEU A 28 -10.74 21.09 18.10
CA LEU A 28 -11.83 20.42 18.80
C LEU A 28 -12.97 21.40 19.09
N ARG A 29 -12.67 22.62 19.58
CA ARG A 29 -13.69 23.64 19.82
C ARG A 29 -14.45 23.99 18.54
N GLU A 30 -13.76 24.11 17.41
CA GLU A 30 -14.39 24.36 16.11
C GLU A 30 -15.32 23.22 15.69
N ILE A 31 -14.85 21.96 15.78
CA ILE A 31 -15.65 20.78 15.44
C ILE A 31 -16.92 20.73 16.32
N LEU A 32 -16.76 20.88 17.63
CA LEU A 32 -17.88 20.81 18.58
C LEU A 32 -18.87 21.97 18.37
N SER A 33 -18.38 23.17 18.07
CA SER A 33 -19.24 24.34 17.84
C SER A 33 -20.05 24.22 16.56
N ARG A 34 -19.50 23.63 15.50
CA ARG A 34 -20.18 23.46 14.21
C ARG A 34 -21.25 22.36 14.26
N ASN A 35 -20.99 21.31 15.02
CA ASN A 35 -21.77 20.10 14.92
C ASN A 35 -22.62 19.79 16.17
N ALA A 36 -22.87 20.78 17.02
CA ALA A 36 -23.65 20.67 18.26
C ALA A 36 -25.15 20.26 18.09
N GLY A 37 -25.55 19.76 16.91
CA GLY A 37 -26.92 19.35 16.60
C GLY A 37 -27.06 18.16 15.63
N THR A 38 -26.01 17.38 15.39
CA THR A 38 -26.05 16.24 14.45
C THR A 38 -25.78 14.90 15.14
N ASP A 39 -26.78 14.01 15.15
CA ASP A 39 -26.64 12.63 15.63
C ASP A 39 -25.86 11.76 14.62
N SER A 40 -24.82 11.06 15.09
CA SER A 40 -24.03 10.14 14.28
C SER A 40 -24.56 8.70 14.39
N GLY A 41 -25.18 8.19 13.31
CA GLY A 41 -25.62 6.80 13.20
C GLY A 41 -24.46 5.84 12.89
N THR A 42 -24.54 4.61 13.39
CA THR A 42 -23.56 3.54 13.11
C THR A 42 -24.09 2.60 12.02
N SER A 43 -23.22 2.19 11.09
CA SER A 43 -23.59 1.26 10.01
C SER A 43 -23.19 -0.18 10.34
N GLY A 44 -24.17 -1.07 10.27
CA GLY A 44 -24.03 -2.51 10.48
C GLY A 44 -23.43 -3.21 9.27
N GLY A 45 -22.18 -3.65 9.38
CA GLY A 45 -21.61 -4.78 8.64
C GLY A 45 -21.29 -4.61 7.15
N GLN A 46 -21.70 -3.52 6.49
CA GLN A 46 -21.30 -3.20 5.11
C GLN A 46 -20.02 -2.35 5.05
N LEU A 47 -19.43 -2.19 3.86
CA LEU A 47 -18.28 -1.28 3.63
C LEU A 47 -18.57 0.08 4.28
N LYS A 48 -17.65 0.54 5.15
CA LYS A 48 -17.82 1.79 5.89
C LYS A 48 -17.84 2.96 4.90
N MET A 49 -19.00 3.60 4.77
CA MET A 49 -19.14 4.86 4.04
C MET A 49 -18.82 6.01 5.00
N THR A 50 -17.70 6.68 4.76
CA THR A 50 -17.30 7.86 5.53
C THR A 50 -17.77 9.12 4.81
N PRO A 51 -18.49 10.04 5.48
CA PRO A 51 -18.86 11.32 4.86
C PRO A 51 -17.61 12.16 4.56
N VAL A 52 -17.61 12.84 3.41
CA VAL A 52 -16.57 13.79 3.01
C VAL A 52 -17.23 15.14 2.81
N THR A 53 -16.72 16.17 3.50
CA THR A 53 -17.17 17.55 3.36
C THR A 53 -16.16 18.37 2.54
N ALA A 54 -16.57 19.54 2.06
CA ALA A 54 -15.66 20.45 1.33
C ALA A 54 -14.41 20.83 2.15
N GLU A 55 -14.56 20.95 3.47
CA GLU A 55 -13.44 21.20 4.39
C GLU A 55 -12.45 20.02 4.42
N VAL A 56 -12.95 18.78 4.46
CA VAL A 56 -12.10 17.59 4.40
C VAL A 56 -11.33 17.53 3.07
N ALA A 57 -11.96 17.92 1.96
CA ALA A 57 -11.29 18.02 0.66
C ALA A 57 -10.15 19.05 0.67
N GLN A 58 -10.39 20.25 1.20
CA GLN A 58 -9.35 21.29 1.36
C GLN A 58 -8.20 20.82 2.27
N LYS A 59 -8.50 20.15 3.38
CA LYS A 59 -7.47 19.53 4.24
C LYS A 59 -6.66 18.48 3.49
N GLY A 60 -7.26 17.76 2.55
CA GLY A 60 -6.57 16.80 1.67
C GLY A 60 -5.51 17.47 0.78
N GLU A 61 -5.83 18.62 0.19
CA GLU A 61 -4.85 19.39 -0.62
C GLU A 61 -3.68 19.89 0.22
N LEU A 62 -3.97 20.41 1.41
CA LEU A 62 -2.94 20.81 2.37
C LEU A 62 -2.09 19.62 2.81
N PHE A 63 -2.72 18.49 3.15
CA PHE A 63 -2.02 17.27 3.54
C PHE A 63 -1.05 16.81 2.46
N ARG A 64 -1.43 16.91 1.17
CA ARG A 64 -0.54 16.63 0.05
C ARG A 64 0.71 17.49 0.08
N THR A 65 0.54 18.80 0.20
CA THR A 65 1.65 19.73 0.30
C THR A 65 2.58 19.36 1.45
N LEU A 66 2.03 19.04 2.62
CA LEU A 66 2.80 18.73 3.82
C LEU A 66 3.56 17.40 3.69
N TYR A 67 2.97 16.32 3.15
CA TYR A 67 3.71 15.06 3.03
C TYR A 67 4.73 15.07 1.88
N GLU A 68 4.50 15.84 0.81
CA GLU A 68 5.47 15.94 -0.29
C GLU A 68 6.68 16.81 0.09
N SER A 69 6.51 17.76 1.01
CA SER A 69 7.56 18.73 1.35
C SER A 69 8.85 18.11 1.91
N PRO A 70 8.81 17.18 2.90
CA PRO A 70 10.00 16.45 3.34
C PRO A 70 10.64 15.65 2.21
N VAL A 71 9.85 15.03 1.33
CA VAL A 71 10.36 14.26 0.19
C VAL A 71 11.13 15.19 -0.77
N MET A 72 10.54 16.33 -1.13
CA MET A 72 11.15 17.29 -2.05
C MET A 72 12.37 18.00 -1.48
N LYS A 73 12.48 18.12 -0.15
CA LYS A 73 13.72 18.56 0.50
C LYS A 73 14.93 17.68 0.11
N HIS A 74 14.71 16.38 -0.06
CA HIS A 74 15.76 15.42 -0.38
C HIS A 74 15.95 15.21 -1.89
N PHE A 75 14.87 15.24 -2.67
CA PHE A 75 14.90 14.90 -4.10
C PHE A 75 14.69 16.08 -5.06
N GLY A 76 14.43 17.28 -4.53
CA GLY A 76 14.05 18.46 -5.33
C GLY A 76 12.58 18.46 -5.75
N ASP A 77 12.18 19.50 -6.49
CA ASP A 77 10.81 19.60 -7.02
C ASP A 77 10.61 18.61 -8.17
N ILE A 78 10.01 17.46 -7.84
CA ILE A 78 9.73 16.40 -8.81
C ILE A 78 8.77 16.84 -9.92
N ASN A 79 7.96 17.89 -9.72
CA ASN A 79 7.05 18.42 -10.76
C ASN A 79 7.80 19.23 -11.83
N GLN A 80 9.05 19.59 -11.56
CA GLN A 80 9.95 20.26 -12.50
C GLN A 80 11.04 19.32 -13.02
N ALA A 81 11.45 18.33 -12.22
CA ALA A 81 12.54 17.42 -12.56
C ALA A 81 12.15 16.34 -13.59
N GLY A 82 10.87 15.97 -13.67
CA GLY A 82 10.39 14.96 -14.61
C GLY A 82 8.97 14.51 -14.33
N LYS A 83 8.67 13.25 -14.67
CA LYS A 83 7.37 12.61 -14.51
C LYS A 83 7.39 11.51 -13.46
N ARG A 84 6.20 11.25 -12.92
CA ARG A 84 5.91 10.19 -11.97
C ARG A 84 5.27 9.03 -12.74
N MET A 85 5.88 7.85 -12.65
CA MET A 85 5.25 6.61 -13.08
C MET A 85 4.58 5.96 -11.88
N GLU A 86 3.30 6.29 -11.68
CA GLU A 86 2.52 5.74 -10.57
C GLU A 86 1.36 4.90 -11.07
N PHE A 87 1.26 3.68 -10.57
CA PHE A 87 0.19 2.75 -10.90
C PHE A 87 -1.06 3.12 -10.11
N MET A 88 -2.00 3.76 -10.80
CA MET A 88 -3.23 4.33 -10.25
C MET A 88 -4.45 3.62 -10.84
N PHE A 89 -5.34 3.14 -9.97
CA PHE A 89 -6.54 2.42 -10.38
C PHE A 89 -7.76 3.06 -9.75
N ALA A 90 -8.59 3.72 -10.56
CA ALA A 90 -9.89 4.23 -10.13
C ALA A 90 -10.93 3.11 -10.18
N ARG A 91 -11.97 3.25 -9.35
CA ARG A 91 -13.17 2.41 -9.40
C ARG A 91 -14.40 3.23 -9.78
N PRO A 92 -15.41 2.60 -10.41
CA PRO A 92 -16.70 3.23 -10.63
C PRO A 92 -17.29 3.75 -9.32
N GLU A 93 -17.97 4.89 -9.41
CA GLU A 93 -18.75 5.41 -8.30
C GLU A 93 -20.05 4.66 -8.16
N ILE A 94 -20.55 4.61 -6.93
CA ILE A 94 -21.86 4.05 -6.62
C ILE A 94 -22.75 5.21 -6.21
N GLU A 95 -23.92 5.32 -6.83
CA GLU A 95 -24.95 6.23 -6.37
C GLU A 95 -25.75 5.56 -5.25
N THR A 96 -25.82 6.19 -4.10
CA THR A 96 -26.63 5.74 -2.97
C THR A 96 -28.12 5.92 -3.27
N PRO A 97 -29.04 5.20 -2.59
CA PRO A 97 -30.49 5.39 -2.79
C PRO A 97 -30.98 6.83 -2.60
N SER A 98 -30.23 7.68 -1.88
CA SER A 98 -30.54 9.09 -1.67
C SER A 98 -29.91 10.03 -2.71
N GLY A 99 -29.25 9.52 -3.75
CA GLY A 99 -28.60 10.30 -4.79
C GLY A 99 -27.20 10.84 -4.44
N LEU A 100 -26.63 10.45 -3.29
CA LEU A 100 -25.24 10.79 -2.95
C LEU A 100 -24.26 9.84 -3.62
N THR A 101 -23.15 10.37 -4.11
CA THR A 101 -22.06 9.61 -4.71
C THR A 101 -21.16 8.99 -3.63
N ALA A 102 -20.94 7.68 -3.70
CA ALA A 102 -19.98 6.95 -2.90
C ALA A 102 -18.81 6.48 -3.78
N ALA A 103 -17.58 6.75 -3.33
CA ALA A 103 -16.36 6.43 -4.07
C ALA A 103 -15.22 6.10 -3.10
N SER A 104 -14.16 5.47 -3.62
CA SER A 104 -12.88 5.43 -2.89
C SER A 104 -12.25 6.83 -2.84
N VAL A 105 -11.57 7.17 -1.75
CA VAL A 105 -10.85 8.46 -1.61
C VAL A 105 -9.90 8.71 -2.79
N THR A 106 -9.19 7.67 -3.24
CA THR A 106 -8.30 7.76 -4.40
C THR A 106 -9.05 8.05 -5.69
N THR A 107 -10.21 7.42 -5.93
CA THR A 107 -11.05 7.74 -7.10
C THR A 107 -11.47 9.20 -7.09
N SER A 108 -11.92 9.71 -5.93
CA SER A 108 -12.33 11.11 -5.79
C SER A 108 -11.19 12.06 -6.13
N ILE A 109 -9.97 11.81 -5.61
CA ILE A 109 -8.78 12.61 -5.94
C ILE A 109 -8.49 12.59 -7.45
N TYR A 110 -8.60 11.44 -8.11
CA TYR A 110 -8.33 11.33 -9.55
C TYR A 110 -9.35 12.09 -10.43
N LYS A 111 -10.52 12.44 -9.86
CA LYS A 111 -11.53 13.25 -10.54
C LYS A 111 -11.36 14.75 -10.31
N GLU A 112 -10.62 15.16 -9.28
CA GLU A 112 -10.41 16.57 -8.97
C GLU A 112 -9.80 17.33 -10.16
N SER A 113 -10.30 18.54 -10.37
CA SER A 113 -9.91 19.38 -11.51
C SER A 113 -8.42 19.71 -11.50
N TRP A 114 -7.87 20.01 -10.32
CA TRP A 114 -6.45 20.29 -10.13
C TRP A 114 -5.58 19.07 -10.46
N PHE A 115 -6.01 17.86 -10.08
CA PHE A 115 -5.28 16.64 -10.34
C PHE A 115 -5.26 16.34 -11.84
N ARG A 116 -6.43 16.44 -12.48
CA ARG A 116 -6.56 16.27 -13.94
C ARG A 116 -5.74 17.28 -14.73
N ALA A 117 -5.67 18.53 -14.29
CA ALA A 117 -4.84 19.56 -14.91
C ALA A 117 -3.34 19.26 -14.79
N MET A 118 -2.92 18.65 -13.67
CA MET A 118 -1.51 18.31 -13.42
C MET A 118 -1.07 17.02 -14.14
N LEU A 119 -1.98 16.07 -14.36
CA LEU A 119 -1.70 14.73 -14.91
C LEU A 119 -0.78 14.75 -16.15
N PRO A 120 -1.08 15.45 -17.25
CA PRO A 120 -0.28 15.37 -18.48
C PRO A 120 1.16 15.86 -18.30
N LYS A 121 1.36 16.81 -17.38
CA LYS A 121 2.67 17.41 -17.09
C LYS A 121 3.50 16.54 -16.16
N CYS A 122 2.88 16.00 -15.11
CA CYS A 122 3.63 15.39 -14.00
C CYS A 122 3.56 13.85 -13.97
N TYR A 123 2.70 13.20 -14.76
CA TYR A 123 2.51 11.75 -14.74
C TYR A 123 2.67 11.14 -16.11
N THR A 124 3.09 9.88 -16.16
CA THR A 124 3.19 9.12 -17.42
C THR A 124 1.85 8.59 -17.88
N SER A 125 0.95 8.28 -16.94
CA SER A 125 -0.34 7.62 -17.18
C SER A 125 -1.44 8.64 -17.51
N PRO A 126 -2.07 8.58 -18.69
CA PRO A 126 -3.24 9.38 -19.04
C PRO A 126 -4.45 9.02 -18.17
N VAL A 127 -5.37 9.97 -18.02
CA VAL A 127 -6.57 9.78 -17.17
C VAL A 127 -7.41 8.59 -17.63
N GLU A 128 -7.48 8.33 -18.93
CA GLU A 128 -8.21 7.22 -19.52
C GLU A 128 -7.71 5.87 -18.99
N THR A 129 -6.40 5.72 -18.82
CA THR A 129 -5.82 4.48 -18.28
C THR A 129 -6.14 4.28 -16.80
N ILE A 130 -6.23 5.36 -16.03
CA ILE A 130 -6.53 5.33 -14.59
C ILE A 130 -7.99 4.91 -14.36
N PHE A 131 -8.89 5.36 -15.23
CA PHE A 131 -10.33 5.08 -15.19
C PHE A 131 -10.75 3.88 -16.05
N CYS A 132 -9.81 3.19 -16.69
CA CYS A 132 -10.09 1.96 -17.43
C CYS A 132 -10.69 0.90 -16.49
N PRO A 133 -11.92 0.41 -16.74
CA PRO A 133 -12.60 -0.53 -15.85
C PRO A 133 -11.84 -1.85 -15.71
N GLU A 134 -11.23 -2.31 -16.81
CA GLU A 134 -10.49 -3.55 -16.85
C GLU A 134 -9.06 -3.34 -16.37
N THR A 135 -8.75 -3.95 -15.22
CA THR A 135 -7.51 -3.68 -14.49
C THR A 135 -6.27 -4.17 -15.24
N GLU A 136 -6.39 -5.26 -16.02
CA GLU A 136 -5.28 -5.75 -16.85
C GLU A 136 -4.96 -4.77 -17.99
N GLN A 137 -5.99 -4.26 -18.69
CA GLN A 137 -5.80 -3.25 -19.74
C GLN A 137 -5.24 -1.95 -19.18
N SER A 138 -5.75 -1.50 -18.03
CA SER A 138 -5.24 -0.34 -17.29
C SER A 138 -3.75 -0.49 -17.00
N LEU A 139 -3.36 -1.61 -16.38
CA LEU A 139 -1.97 -1.87 -16.00
C LEU A 139 -1.05 -1.97 -17.22
N TYR A 140 -1.48 -2.67 -18.28
CA TYR A 140 -0.75 -2.76 -19.53
C TYR A 140 -0.46 -1.37 -20.12
N CYS A 141 -1.49 -0.52 -20.22
CA CYS A 141 -1.35 0.82 -20.80
C CYS A 141 -0.47 1.72 -19.93
N GLN A 142 -0.62 1.68 -18.60
CA GLN A 142 0.21 2.47 -17.69
C GLN A 142 1.69 2.07 -17.77
N LEU A 143 2.00 0.77 -17.85
CA LEU A 143 3.36 0.28 -18.09
C LEU A 143 3.89 0.72 -19.46
N LEU A 144 3.09 0.56 -20.51
CA LEU A 144 3.47 0.96 -21.86
C LEU A 144 3.84 2.45 -21.94
N PHE A 145 3.00 3.34 -21.38
CA PHE A 145 3.26 4.77 -21.39
C PHE A 145 4.41 5.18 -20.45
N GLY A 146 4.59 4.46 -19.34
CA GLY A 146 5.75 4.62 -18.47
C GLY A 146 7.07 4.19 -19.13
N LEU A 147 7.05 3.14 -19.95
CA LEU A 147 8.20 2.71 -20.75
C LEU A 147 8.49 3.66 -21.90
N ILE A 148 7.47 4.18 -22.59
CA ILE A 148 7.62 5.18 -23.66
C ILE A 148 8.29 6.45 -23.12
N GLN A 149 7.91 6.90 -21.93
CA GLN A 149 8.42 8.12 -21.29
C GLN A 149 9.58 7.85 -20.31
N ARG A 150 10.29 6.72 -20.46
CA ARG A 150 11.25 6.22 -19.45
C ARG A 150 12.32 7.22 -19.02
N ASP A 151 12.78 8.06 -19.93
CA ASP A 151 13.85 9.04 -19.69
C ASP A 151 13.36 10.32 -18.99
N GLU A 152 12.05 10.45 -18.78
CA GLU A 152 11.44 11.52 -17.98
C GLU A 152 11.10 11.06 -16.57
N VAL A 153 11.09 9.74 -16.30
CA VAL A 153 10.61 9.20 -15.01
C VAL A 153 11.62 9.44 -13.89
N VAL A 154 11.21 10.21 -12.89
CA VAL A 154 11.99 10.51 -11.67
C VAL A 154 11.47 9.78 -10.43
N LEU A 155 10.24 9.28 -10.48
CA LEU A 155 9.58 8.57 -9.38
C LEU A 155 8.82 7.38 -9.95
N VAL A 156 8.99 6.20 -9.34
CA VAL A 156 8.19 5.00 -9.61
C VAL A 156 7.39 4.63 -8.37
N GLY A 157 6.11 4.30 -8.49
CA GLY A 157 5.33 4.04 -7.29
C GLY A 157 3.91 3.51 -7.49
N SER A 158 3.27 3.28 -6.35
CA SER A 158 1.82 3.07 -6.20
C SER A 158 1.44 3.36 -4.75
N VAL A 159 0.16 3.36 -4.42
CA VAL A 159 -0.29 3.60 -3.03
C VAL A 159 0.28 2.54 -2.08
N PHE A 160 0.18 1.26 -2.44
CA PHE A 160 0.70 0.14 -1.65
C PHE A 160 1.82 -0.61 -2.37
N ALA A 161 2.74 -1.16 -1.59
CA ALA A 161 3.84 -1.99 -2.07
C ALA A 161 3.36 -3.18 -2.93
N SER A 162 2.23 -3.80 -2.55
CA SER A 162 1.61 -4.92 -3.28
C SER A 162 1.27 -4.57 -4.73
N ALA A 163 0.64 -3.41 -4.95
CA ALA A 163 0.22 -2.98 -6.29
C ALA A 163 1.42 -2.68 -7.20
N LEU A 164 2.47 -2.06 -6.65
CA LEU A 164 3.72 -1.85 -7.37
C LEU A 164 4.38 -3.19 -7.73
N LEU A 165 4.45 -4.12 -6.78
CA LEU A 165 5.03 -5.43 -7.02
C LEU A 165 4.27 -6.20 -8.11
N ARG A 166 2.94 -6.15 -8.09
CA ARG A 166 2.10 -6.71 -9.16
C ARG A 166 2.42 -6.10 -10.52
N ALA A 167 2.64 -4.79 -10.59
CA ALA A 167 3.02 -4.13 -11.84
C ALA A 167 4.38 -4.61 -12.36
N VAL A 168 5.37 -4.80 -11.48
CA VAL A 168 6.68 -5.36 -11.85
C VAL A 168 6.55 -6.79 -12.36
N LYS A 169 5.77 -7.64 -11.68
CA LYS A 169 5.50 -9.03 -12.12
C LYS A 169 4.75 -9.08 -13.45
N PHE A 170 3.79 -8.18 -13.66
CA PHE A 170 3.10 -8.06 -14.93
C PHE A 170 4.07 -7.69 -16.06
N LEU A 171 4.98 -6.75 -15.81
CA LEU A 171 6.03 -6.42 -16.77
C LEU A 171 6.95 -7.62 -17.06
N GLU A 172 7.32 -8.39 -16.05
CA GLU A 172 8.12 -9.63 -16.19
C GLU A 172 7.47 -10.62 -17.16
N ASN A 173 6.14 -10.73 -17.15
CA ASN A 173 5.39 -11.64 -18.02
C ASN A 173 5.09 -11.06 -19.41
N HIS A 174 5.00 -9.74 -19.56
CA HIS A 174 4.48 -9.08 -20.77
C HIS A 174 5.47 -8.16 -21.49
N TRP A 175 6.73 -8.05 -21.04
CA TRP A 175 7.69 -7.10 -21.64
C TRP A 175 7.90 -7.29 -23.15
N ARG A 176 7.81 -8.52 -23.67
CA ARG A 176 7.98 -8.79 -25.11
C ARG A 176 6.90 -8.13 -25.95
N GLU A 177 5.66 -8.23 -25.49
CA GLU A 177 4.50 -7.60 -26.13
C GLU A 177 4.63 -6.08 -26.06
N LEU A 178 4.97 -5.55 -24.88
CA LEU A 178 5.20 -4.12 -24.68
C LEU A 178 6.32 -3.57 -25.59
N CYS A 179 7.41 -4.31 -25.77
CA CYS A 179 8.49 -3.92 -26.68
C CYS A 179 8.03 -3.95 -28.15
N SER A 180 7.27 -4.96 -28.55
CA SER A 180 6.68 -5.04 -29.90
C SER A 180 5.79 -3.85 -30.20
N ASP A 181 4.93 -3.47 -29.24
CA ASP A 181 4.04 -2.32 -29.36
C ASP A 181 4.81 -0.99 -29.49
N ILE A 182 5.87 -0.79 -28.70
CA ILE A 182 6.76 0.38 -28.80
C ILE A 182 7.48 0.41 -30.16
N LYS A 183 7.96 -0.74 -30.63
CA LYS A 183 8.67 -0.88 -31.90
C LYS A 183 7.77 -0.53 -33.09
N ALA A 184 6.55 -1.05 -33.09
CA ALA A 184 5.56 -0.80 -34.14
C ALA A 184 4.86 0.56 -34.02
N GLY A 185 4.87 1.17 -32.83
CA GLY A 185 4.09 2.38 -32.55
C GLY A 185 2.59 2.12 -32.56
N GLN A 186 2.16 0.89 -32.27
CA GLN A 186 0.77 0.45 -32.29
C GLN A 186 0.45 -0.33 -31.02
N ILE A 187 -0.67 -0.02 -30.39
CA ILE A 187 -1.12 -0.72 -29.19
C ILE A 187 -1.68 -2.10 -29.55
N SER A 188 -1.39 -3.10 -28.71
CA SER A 188 -1.89 -4.47 -28.85
C SER A 188 -3.41 -4.51 -29.03
N HIS A 189 -3.85 -5.41 -29.90
CA HIS A 189 -5.27 -5.68 -30.16
C HIS A 189 -6.03 -6.23 -28.94
N ARG A 190 -5.32 -6.69 -27.90
CA ARG A 190 -5.93 -7.11 -26.63
C ARG A 190 -6.53 -5.93 -25.86
N ILE A 191 -6.05 -4.71 -26.14
CA ILE A 191 -6.58 -3.50 -25.53
C ILE A 191 -7.83 -3.09 -26.30
N THR A 192 -8.99 -3.41 -25.74
CA THR A 192 -10.31 -3.15 -26.32
C THR A 192 -10.95 -1.88 -25.78
N ASP A 193 -10.49 -1.38 -24.62
CA ASP A 193 -11.00 -0.16 -24.01
C ASP A 193 -10.75 1.07 -24.92
N SER A 194 -11.82 1.76 -25.28
CA SER A 194 -11.77 2.86 -26.24
C SER A 194 -10.99 4.07 -25.70
N GLY A 195 -11.03 4.32 -24.38
CA GLY A 195 -10.27 5.38 -23.74
C GLY A 195 -8.77 5.12 -23.81
N CYS A 196 -8.33 3.93 -23.42
CA CYS A 196 -6.95 3.47 -23.53
C CYS A 196 -6.43 3.55 -24.97
N ARG A 197 -7.21 3.10 -25.96
CA ARG A 197 -6.82 3.18 -27.38
C ARG A 197 -6.74 4.63 -27.88
N SER A 198 -7.62 5.50 -27.41
CA SER A 198 -7.59 6.93 -27.76
C SER A 198 -6.39 7.63 -27.14
N ALA A 199 -6.04 7.32 -25.89
CA ALA A 199 -4.83 7.83 -25.27
C ALA A 199 -3.57 7.31 -25.98
N ALA A 200 -3.57 6.03 -26.37
CA ALA A 200 -2.47 5.41 -27.10
C ALA A 200 -2.21 6.07 -28.46
N SER A 201 -3.26 6.42 -29.21
CA SER A 201 -3.09 7.06 -30.53
C SER A 201 -2.45 8.46 -30.45
N LEU A 202 -2.57 9.14 -29.31
CA LEU A 202 -1.95 10.45 -29.06
C LEU A 202 -0.48 10.35 -28.64
N ILE A 203 -0.09 9.24 -28.00
CA ILE A 203 1.22 9.09 -27.36
C ILE A 203 2.16 8.21 -28.18
N MET A 204 1.65 7.13 -28.76
CA MET A 204 2.47 6.12 -29.42
C MET A 204 3.03 6.60 -30.75
N LYS A 205 4.34 6.38 -30.92
CA LYS A 205 5.08 6.57 -32.17
C LYS A 205 6.06 5.41 -32.32
N PRO A 206 6.31 4.90 -33.54
CA PRO A 206 7.27 3.82 -33.73
C PRO A 206 8.65 4.22 -33.20
N ASN A 207 9.19 3.46 -32.24
CA ASN A 207 10.51 3.69 -31.67
C ASN A 207 11.29 2.38 -31.49
N PRO A 208 11.84 1.81 -32.58
CA PRO A 208 12.58 0.55 -32.53
C PRO A 208 13.81 0.59 -31.61
N GLN A 209 14.51 1.73 -31.55
CA GLN A 209 15.73 1.86 -30.74
C GLN A 209 15.43 1.70 -29.25
N GLN A 210 14.36 2.33 -28.78
CA GLN A 210 13.94 2.22 -27.38
C GLN A 210 13.37 0.83 -27.06
N ALA A 211 12.63 0.23 -28.00
CA ALA A 211 12.15 -1.14 -27.84
C ALA A 211 13.31 -2.13 -27.68
N ASP A 212 14.32 -2.06 -28.56
CA ASP A 212 15.50 -2.93 -28.50
C ASP A 212 16.31 -2.70 -27.21
N LEU A 213 16.38 -1.46 -26.71
CA LEU A 213 17.01 -1.15 -25.42
C LEU A 213 16.26 -1.81 -24.25
N ILE A 214 14.93 -1.67 -24.20
CA ILE A 214 14.09 -2.25 -23.13
C ILE A 214 14.16 -3.77 -23.19
N GLU A 215 14.11 -4.36 -24.39
CA GLU A 215 14.25 -5.79 -24.61
C GLU A 215 15.59 -6.30 -24.06
N ASN A 216 16.71 -5.61 -24.35
CA ASN A 216 18.02 -5.98 -23.81
C ASN A 216 18.08 -5.93 -22.27
N ILE A 217 17.39 -4.97 -21.65
CA ILE A 217 17.31 -4.85 -20.19
C ILE A 217 16.47 -5.99 -19.60
N CYS A 218 15.28 -6.25 -20.15
CA CYS A 218 14.33 -7.24 -19.66
C CYS A 218 14.78 -8.68 -19.92
N ASN A 219 15.60 -8.91 -20.96
CA ASN A 219 16.17 -10.21 -21.28
C ASN A 219 17.39 -10.58 -20.40
N SER A 220 17.70 -9.76 -19.38
CA SER A 220 18.70 -10.06 -18.36
C SER A 220 18.33 -11.34 -17.58
N LYS A 221 19.34 -12.14 -17.24
CA LYS A 221 19.17 -13.35 -16.41
C LYS A 221 18.64 -13.06 -15.01
N SER A 222 18.87 -11.85 -14.51
CA SER A 222 18.39 -11.40 -13.21
C SER A 222 17.72 -10.03 -13.34
N TRP A 223 16.57 -9.90 -12.68
CA TRP A 223 15.78 -8.66 -12.60
C TRP A 223 16.16 -7.80 -11.39
N GLU A 224 17.28 -8.09 -10.71
CA GLU A 224 17.80 -7.21 -9.68
C GLU A 224 18.03 -5.79 -10.24
N GLY A 225 17.48 -4.80 -9.55
CA GLY A 225 17.56 -3.39 -9.97
C GLY A 225 16.83 -3.05 -11.27
N ILE A 226 15.88 -3.88 -11.73
CA ILE A 226 15.15 -3.65 -12.98
C ILE A 226 14.50 -2.27 -13.03
N ILE A 227 13.97 -1.75 -11.90
CA ILE A 227 13.34 -0.43 -11.85
C ILE A 227 14.36 0.66 -12.22
N ARG A 228 15.55 0.62 -11.63
CA ARG A 228 16.62 1.57 -11.93
C ARG A 228 17.13 1.44 -13.36
N LYS A 229 17.19 0.21 -13.90
CA LYS A 229 17.66 -0.05 -15.28
C LYS A 229 16.66 0.50 -16.31
N LEU A 230 15.37 0.24 -16.10
CA LEU A 230 14.31 0.70 -17.00
C LEU A 230 14.07 2.20 -16.90
N TRP A 231 14.09 2.77 -15.70
CA TRP A 231 13.86 4.19 -15.43
C TRP A 231 15.11 4.82 -14.78
N PRO A 232 16.12 5.20 -15.58
CA PRO A 232 17.46 5.54 -15.10
C PRO A 232 17.52 6.86 -14.32
N LYS A 233 16.53 7.74 -14.48
CA LYS A 233 16.40 8.98 -13.69
C LYS A 233 15.56 8.80 -12.43
N ALA A 234 14.99 7.62 -12.19
CA ALA A 234 14.22 7.36 -10.98
C ALA A 234 15.13 7.51 -9.77
N ASN A 235 14.75 8.38 -8.83
CA ASN A 235 15.56 8.69 -7.65
C ASN A 235 15.00 8.05 -6.36
N HIS A 236 13.73 7.65 -6.35
CA HIS A 236 13.14 6.83 -5.28
C HIS A 236 11.91 6.05 -5.76
N VAL A 237 11.51 5.08 -4.94
CA VAL A 237 10.28 4.31 -5.10
C VAL A 237 9.29 4.73 -4.03
N ARG A 238 8.10 5.18 -4.41
CA ARG A 238 7.06 5.63 -3.48
C ARG A 238 5.99 4.56 -3.30
N CYS A 239 5.83 4.07 -2.07
CA CYS A 239 4.72 3.20 -1.68
C CYS A 239 4.59 3.11 -0.15
N ILE A 240 3.40 2.79 0.34
CA ILE A 240 3.23 2.41 1.74
C ILE A 240 3.87 1.03 1.94
N CYS A 241 4.92 0.98 2.77
CA CYS A 241 5.70 -0.22 3.09
C CYS A 241 5.68 -0.59 4.58
N THR A 242 4.81 0.05 5.37
CA THR A 242 4.58 -0.23 6.80
C THR A 242 3.42 -1.20 7.04
N GLY A 243 3.31 -1.74 8.25
CA GLY A 243 2.29 -2.75 8.60
C GLY A 243 2.45 -4.02 7.76
N VAL A 244 1.32 -4.57 7.27
CA VAL A 244 1.31 -5.76 6.39
C VAL A 244 2.16 -5.61 5.14
N MET A 245 2.35 -4.39 4.65
CA MET A 245 3.13 -4.14 3.44
C MET A 245 4.63 -4.39 3.63
N ARG A 246 5.10 -4.49 4.89
CA ARG A 246 6.49 -4.77 5.23
C ARG A 246 6.97 -6.10 4.61
N GLN A 247 6.08 -7.07 4.41
CA GLN A 247 6.44 -8.35 3.80
C GLN A 247 6.98 -8.23 2.38
N TYR A 248 6.59 -7.18 1.64
CA TYR A 248 7.01 -6.94 0.25
C TYR A 248 8.31 -6.14 0.14
N THR A 249 8.86 -5.64 1.27
CA THR A 249 10.02 -4.73 1.26
C THR A 249 11.26 -5.38 0.66
N ALA A 250 11.59 -6.62 1.02
CA ALA A 250 12.76 -7.32 0.51
C ALA A 250 12.71 -7.53 -1.02
N GLU A 251 11.53 -7.89 -1.54
CA GLU A 251 11.34 -8.10 -2.98
C GLU A 251 11.37 -6.76 -3.75
N LEU A 252 10.78 -5.70 -3.18
CA LEU A 252 10.90 -4.36 -3.75
C LEU A 252 12.33 -3.82 -3.70
N GLU A 253 13.09 -4.07 -2.63
CA GLU A 253 14.51 -3.68 -2.54
C GLU A 253 15.33 -4.36 -3.64
N PHE A 254 15.09 -5.66 -3.88
CA PHE A 254 15.68 -6.41 -4.99
C PHE A 254 15.39 -5.77 -6.34
N TYR A 255 14.12 -5.49 -6.67
CA TYR A 255 13.76 -4.87 -7.96
C TYR A 255 14.19 -3.39 -8.07
N SER A 256 14.31 -2.69 -6.94
CA SER A 256 14.68 -1.28 -6.88
C SER A 256 16.18 -1.03 -7.10
N GLY A 257 17.03 -2.02 -6.77
CA GLY A 257 18.48 -1.90 -6.97
C GLY A 257 19.10 -0.79 -6.13
N GLY A 258 18.63 -0.64 -4.88
CA GLY A 258 19.12 0.36 -3.94
C GLY A 258 18.49 1.76 -4.07
N LEU A 259 17.39 1.92 -4.81
CA LEU A 259 16.57 3.14 -4.70
C LEU A 259 15.87 3.17 -3.34
N PRO A 260 15.78 4.33 -2.66
CA PRO A 260 15.05 4.45 -1.39
C PRO A 260 13.57 4.08 -1.55
N LEU A 261 13.04 3.27 -0.61
CA LEU A 261 11.61 2.99 -0.49
C LEU A 261 10.96 4.01 0.44
N VAL A 262 10.21 4.97 -0.12
CA VAL A 262 9.64 6.11 0.60
C VAL A 262 8.17 5.86 0.96
N SER A 263 7.91 5.63 2.24
CA SER A 263 6.55 5.66 2.83
C SER A 263 6.30 7.03 3.45
N ALA A 264 5.67 7.92 2.67
CA ALA A 264 5.61 9.36 2.99
C ALA A 264 4.51 9.74 3.99
N LEU A 265 3.43 8.96 4.08
CA LEU A 265 2.23 9.37 4.78
C LEU A 265 1.52 8.22 5.49
N TYR A 266 0.74 8.58 6.50
CA TYR A 266 -0.23 7.74 7.19
C TYR A 266 -1.60 8.42 7.16
N ALA A 267 -2.57 7.78 6.51
CA ALA A 267 -3.93 8.28 6.34
C ALA A 267 -4.92 7.11 6.19
N SER A 268 -6.19 7.40 6.42
CA SER A 268 -7.32 6.51 6.22
C SER A 268 -8.47 7.24 5.54
N SER A 269 -9.58 6.54 5.25
CA SER A 269 -10.79 7.19 4.74
C SER A 269 -11.45 8.10 5.79
N GLU A 270 -11.20 7.81 7.07
CA GLU A 270 -11.72 8.56 8.22
C GLU A 270 -10.94 9.84 8.50
N ALA A 271 -9.61 9.81 8.36
CA ALA A 271 -8.77 10.98 8.61
C ALA A 271 -7.41 10.91 7.89
N HIS A 272 -6.92 12.08 7.47
CA HIS A 272 -5.49 12.27 7.22
C HIS A 272 -4.79 12.44 8.56
N CYS A 273 -3.73 11.68 8.84
CA CYS A 273 -3.19 11.59 10.20
C CYS A 273 -1.78 12.14 10.30
N GLY A 274 -0.80 11.54 9.62
CA GLY A 274 0.60 11.87 9.83
C GLY A 274 1.48 11.73 8.61
N ILE A 275 2.67 12.31 8.70
CA ILE A 275 3.67 12.37 7.62
C ILE A 275 5.03 11.88 8.10
N ASN A 276 5.80 11.29 7.20
CA ASN A 276 7.16 10.85 7.48
C ASN A 276 8.14 12.01 7.21
N LEU A 277 8.72 12.56 8.29
CA LEU A 277 9.70 13.66 8.21
C LEU A 277 11.11 13.18 7.83
N ASN A 278 11.36 11.86 7.86
CA ASN A 278 12.63 11.25 7.45
C ASN A 278 12.38 10.26 6.30
N PRO A 279 12.10 10.73 5.07
CA PRO A 279 11.69 9.87 3.97
C PRO A 279 12.76 8.87 3.51
N LEU A 280 14.03 9.05 3.91
CA LEU A 280 15.15 8.15 3.57
C LEU A 280 15.39 7.05 4.62
N CYS A 281 14.62 7.02 5.72
CA CYS A 281 14.73 5.94 6.70
C CYS A 281 14.38 4.58 6.07
N LYS A 282 14.87 3.50 6.68
CA LYS A 282 14.52 2.14 6.23
C LYS A 282 13.02 1.90 6.47
N PRO A 283 12.34 1.08 5.66
CA PRO A 283 10.94 0.71 5.86
C PRO A 283 10.60 0.22 7.28
N ALA A 284 11.56 -0.43 7.96
CA ALA A 284 11.40 -0.91 9.32
C ALA A 284 11.35 0.22 10.37
N ASP A 285 11.96 1.37 10.07
CA ASP A 285 12.18 2.49 10.99
C ASP A 285 11.21 3.66 10.76
N VAL A 286 10.28 3.51 9.81
CA VAL A 286 9.31 4.56 9.47
C VAL A 286 8.47 4.92 10.68
N SER A 287 8.44 6.22 10.99
CA SER A 287 7.58 6.82 12.00
C SER A 287 6.90 8.06 11.44
N TYR A 288 5.61 8.22 11.73
CA TYR A 288 4.78 9.29 11.21
C TYR A 288 4.52 10.35 12.27
N THR A 289 4.88 11.59 11.97
CA THR A 289 4.56 12.76 12.79
C THR A 289 3.12 13.16 12.54
N PHE A 290 2.28 13.16 13.57
CA PHE A 290 0.86 13.48 13.42
C PHE A 290 0.66 14.98 13.23
N LEU A 291 -0.19 15.35 12.28
CA LEU A 291 -0.46 16.73 11.92
C LEU A 291 -1.69 17.24 12.69
N PRO A 292 -1.51 18.13 13.68
CA PRO A 292 -2.56 18.47 14.65
C PRO A 292 -3.75 19.25 14.06
N ASN A 293 -3.64 19.77 12.84
CA ASN A 293 -4.75 20.46 12.17
C ASN A 293 -5.65 19.52 11.35
N MET A 294 -5.24 18.26 11.13
CA MET A 294 -5.95 17.36 10.22
C MET A 294 -7.23 16.79 10.83
N ALA A 295 -7.12 16.22 12.03
CA ALA A 295 -8.22 15.74 12.85
C ALA A 295 -7.85 15.92 14.32
N TYR A 296 -8.85 15.89 15.21
CA TYR A 296 -8.57 15.79 16.64
C TYR A 296 -8.28 14.33 16.99
N PHE A 297 -7.19 14.09 17.73
CA PHE A 297 -6.67 12.75 18.01
C PHE A 297 -6.76 12.43 19.50
N GLU A 298 -7.33 11.28 19.81
CA GLU A 298 -7.26 10.67 21.14
C GLU A 298 -6.51 9.34 21.04
N PHE A 299 -5.69 9.05 22.05
CA PHE A 299 -4.87 7.85 22.12
C PHE A 299 -5.24 7.04 23.36
N LEU A 300 -6.00 5.95 23.20
CA LEU A 300 -6.38 5.12 24.34
C LEU A 300 -5.23 4.17 24.72
N PRO A 301 -4.80 4.13 26.00
CA PRO A 301 -3.68 3.29 26.44
C PRO A 301 -4.07 1.80 26.43
N PRO A 302 -3.16 0.91 26.00
CA PRO A 302 -2.55 0.02 26.98
C PRO A 302 -1.00 0.06 26.98
N GLY A 303 -0.40 0.76 27.95
CA GLY A 303 1.05 0.72 28.22
C GLY A 303 1.88 1.62 27.29
N TYR A 304 2.33 1.07 26.15
CA TYR A 304 3.19 1.73 25.14
C TYR A 304 2.63 1.69 23.70
N ARG A 305 1.47 1.03 23.54
CA ARG A 305 0.71 0.98 22.30
C ARG A 305 -0.60 1.72 22.54
N TYR A 306 -1.10 2.39 21.52
CA TYR A 306 -2.30 3.21 21.61
C TYR A 306 -3.27 2.86 20.49
N GLU A 307 -4.55 2.78 20.85
CA GLU A 307 -5.64 2.75 19.86
C GLU A 307 -5.93 4.18 19.41
N LEU A 308 -5.96 4.41 18.10
CA LEU A 308 -6.26 5.72 17.52
C LEU A 308 -7.78 5.98 17.49
N LEU A 309 -8.18 7.06 18.15
CA LEU A 309 -9.50 7.66 18.03
C LEU A 309 -9.39 8.99 17.29
N VAL A 310 -10.33 9.24 16.39
CA VAL A 310 -10.40 10.50 15.63
C VAL A 310 -11.72 11.20 15.83
N THR A 311 -11.65 12.52 15.96
CA THR A 311 -12.81 13.40 15.85
C THR A 311 -12.60 14.35 14.66
N THR A 312 -13.56 14.40 13.74
CA THR A 312 -13.41 15.10 12.45
C THR A 312 -14.58 16.04 12.19
N SER A 313 -14.34 17.07 11.37
CA SER A 313 -15.39 18.00 10.92
C SER A 313 -16.47 17.34 10.06
N ALA A 314 -16.23 16.12 9.58
CA ALA A 314 -17.22 15.31 8.88
C ALA A 314 -18.21 14.58 9.81
N GLY A 315 -18.15 14.82 11.12
CA GLY A 315 -19.12 14.29 12.08
C GLY A 315 -18.76 12.92 12.67
N LEU A 316 -17.50 12.50 12.57
CA LEU A 316 -16.99 11.40 13.37
C LEU A 316 -16.58 11.93 14.75
N TYR A 317 -17.11 11.35 15.83
CA TYR A 317 -16.75 11.71 17.21
C TYR A 317 -16.15 10.53 17.93
N ARG A 318 -14.94 10.73 18.48
CA ARG A 318 -14.21 9.72 19.26
C ARG A 318 -14.19 8.37 18.52
N TYR A 319 -14.09 8.44 17.20
CA TYR A 319 -14.30 7.30 16.32
C TYR A 319 -13.08 6.40 16.38
N LYS A 320 -13.29 5.14 16.74
CA LYS A 320 -12.24 4.12 16.75
C LYS A 320 -11.83 3.76 15.33
N VAL A 321 -10.66 4.23 14.89
CA VAL A 321 -10.07 3.87 13.59
C VAL A 321 -9.77 2.36 13.54
N GLY A 322 -9.40 1.81 14.69
CA GLY A 322 -9.00 0.42 14.88
C GLY A 322 -7.52 0.18 14.59
N ASP A 323 -6.73 1.23 14.39
CA ASP A 323 -5.28 1.11 14.20
C ASP A 323 -4.56 1.20 15.56
N VAL A 324 -3.58 0.33 15.76
CA VAL A 324 -2.71 0.30 16.93
C VAL A 324 -1.36 0.93 16.56
N LEU A 325 -0.99 1.93 17.34
CA LEU A 325 0.19 2.77 17.11
C LEU A 325 1.15 2.68 18.29
N MET A 326 2.45 2.75 18.03
CA MET A 326 3.48 2.80 19.07
C MET A 326 4.18 4.15 19.03
N VAL A 327 4.22 4.86 20.16
CA VAL A 327 4.96 6.13 20.26
C VAL A 327 6.45 5.82 20.11
N THR A 328 7.12 6.57 19.25
CA THR A 328 8.56 6.44 19.00
C THR A 328 9.34 7.70 19.32
N GLY A 329 8.65 8.84 19.47
CA GLY A 329 9.27 10.11 19.79
C GLY A 329 8.29 11.26 19.55
N PHE A 330 8.86 12.46 19.45
CA PHE A 330 8.15 13.69 19.15
C PHE A 330 8.97 14.51 18.17
N HIS A 331 8.30 15.17 17.24
CA HIS A 331 8.86 16.28 16.46
C HIS A 331 8.25 17.56 17.00
N ASN A 332 9.07 18.40 17.63
CA ASN A 332 8.58 19.49 18.48
C ASN A 332 7.58 18.94 19.52
N ASN A 333 6.35 19.44 19.54
CA ASN A 333 5.30 18.96 20.45
C ASN A 333 4.35 17.94 19.78
N ALA A 334 4.56 17.59 18.51
CA ALA A 334 3.74 16.62 17.81
C ALA A 334 4.27 15.19 18.01
N PRO A 335 3.43 14.23 18.43
CA PRO A 335 3.85 12.85 18.64
C PRO A 335 4.17 12.14 17.32
N GLN A 336 5.16 11.25 17.37
CA GLN A 336 5.57 10.39 16.27
C GLN A 336 5.22 8.93 16.55
N PHE A 337 4.51 8.32 15.61
CA PHE A 337 4.01 6.97 15.76
C PHE A 337 4.52 6.02 14.68
N GLN A 338 4.96 4.85 15.13
CA GLN A 338 5.12 3.70 14.26
C GLN A 338 3.79 2.94 14.20
N PHE A 339 3.35 2.60 12.98
CA PHE A 339 2.19 1.74 12.78
C PHE A 339 2.52 0.30 13.20
N VAL A 340 1.70 -0.30 14.07
CA VAL A 340 1.88 -1.67 14.55
C VAL A 340 0.98 -2.64 13.77
N GLU A 341 -0.34 -2.50 13.92
CA GLU A 341 -1.33 -3.41 13.35
C GLU A 341 -2.73 -2.79 13.33
N ARG A 342 -3.68 -3.47 12.68
CA ARG A 342 -5.11 -3.13 12.80
C ARG A 342 -5.82 -4.11 13.73
N GLN A 343 -6.44 -3.58 14.78
CA GLN A 343 -7.19 -4.35 15.77
C GLN A 343 -8.36 -5.11 15.11
N ASN A 344 -8.64 -6.32 15.60
CA ASN A 344 -9.63 -7.29 15.09
C ASN A 344 -9.26 -8.02 13.78
N VAL A 345 -8.03 -7.85 13.29
CA VAL A 345 -7.43 -8.77 12.30
C VAL A 345 -6.62 -9.83 13.06
N ALA A 346 -7.33 -10.70 13.79
CA ALA A 346 -6.71 -11.78 14.56
C ALA A 346 -7.29 -13.13 14.13
N ILE A 347 -6.44 -14.15 14.10
CA ILE A 347 -6.86 -15.54 13.98
C ILE A 347 -7.12 -16.10 15.39
N SER A 348 -8.22 -16.84 15.53
CA SER A 348 -8.65 -17.46 16.78
C SER A 348 -9.52 -18.68 16.48
N VAL A 349 -9.27 -19.80 17.15
CA VAL A 349 -10.09 -21.02 17.15
C VAL A 349 -11.03 -21.04 18.36
N ASP A 350 -10.54 -20.61 19.53
CA ASP A 350 -11.32 -20.46 20.77
C ASP A 350 -11.10 -19.02 21.32
N GLN A 351 -10.90 -18.86 22.64
CA GLN A 351 -10.65 -17.55 23.26
C GLN A 351 -9.24 -17.01 23.04
N GLU A 352 -8.30 -17.82 22.54
CA GLU A 352 -6.97 -17.32 22.22
C GLU A 352 -7.04 -16.42 20.99
N LYS A 353 -6.29 -15.32 21.01
CA LYS A 353 -6.21 -14.41 19.86
C LYS A 353 -4.76 -14.29 19.47
N THR A 354 -4.49 -14.59 18.21
CA THR A 354 -3.20 -14.32 17.60
C THR A 354 -3.36 -13.10 16.71
N SER A 355 -2.67 -12.01 17.07
CA SER A 355 -2.71 -10.77 16.31
C SER A 355 -1.97 -10.91 14.97
N GLU A 356 -2.22 -9.98 14.06
CA GLU A 356 -1.50 -9.88 12.80
C GLU A 356 0.01 -9.69 13.00
N SER A 357 0.41 -8.90 14.00
CA SER A 357 1.84 -8.70 14.31
C SER A 357 2.51 -9.96 14.87
N ASP A 358 1.84 -10.70 15.74
CA ASP A 358 2.35 -11.98 16.27
C ASP A 358 2.47 -13.03 15.17
N LEU A 359 1.47 -13.11 14.28
CA LEU A 359 1.51 -14.00 13.13
C LEU A 359 2.64 -13.65 12.15
N PHE A 360 2.81 -12.36 11.83
CA PHE A 360 3.89 -11.89 10.96
C PHE A 360 5.27 -12.20 11.55
N LYS A 361 5.45 -12.00 12.86
CA LYS A 361 6.68 -12.36 13.56
C LYS A 361 6.94 -13.87 13.47
N ALA A 362 5.93 -14.69 13.76
CA ALA A 362 6.06 -16.15 13.68
C ALA A 362 6.43 -16.62 12.28
N VAL A 363 5.76 -16.11 11.24
CA VAL A 363 6.08 -16.43 9.83
C VAL A 363 7.49 -15.99 9.46
N THR A 364 7.95 -14.85 9.97
CA THR A 364 9.31 -14.35 9.76
C THR A 364 10.36 -15.30 10.36
N GLU A 365 10.12 -15.82 11.56
CA GLU A 365 11.03 -16.79 12.20
C GLU A 365 11.05 -18.14 11.48
N ALA A 366 9.88 -18.63 11.03
CA ALA A 366 9.77 -19.91 10.34
C ALA A 366 10.35 -19.87 8.91
N LYS A 367 10.09 -18.80 8.14
CA LYS A 367 10.58 -18.71 6.76
C LYS A 367 12.12 -18.64 6.68
N ALA A 368 12.80 -18.26 7.74
CA ALA A 368 14.27 -18.28 7.80
C ALA A 368 14.86 -19.69 7.59
N LEU A 369 14.08 -20.76 7.86
CA LEU A 369 14.48 -22.14 7.56
C LEU A 369 14.50 -22.45 6.06
N LEU A 370 13.77 -21.68 5.25
CA LEU A 370 13.69 -21.84 3.80
C LEU A 370 14.87 -21.19 3.06
N ASP A 371 15.53 -20.21 3.69
CA ASP A 371 16.60 -19.43 3.05
C ASP A 371 17.80 -20.28 2.58
N PRO A 372 18.35 -21.22 3.38
CA PRO A 372 19.46 -22.08 2.96
C PRO A 372 19.10 -23.05 1.82
N LEU A 373 17.81 -23.31 1.64
CA LEU A 373 17.29 -24.19 0.58
C LEU A 373 17.07 -23.42 -0.72
N GLY A 374 17.15 -22.09 -0.66
CA GLY A 374 16.85 -21.20 -1.76
C GLY A 374 15.37 -21.17 -2.11
N PHE A 375 14.49 -21.29 -1.12
CA PHE A 375 13.08 -20.93 -1.27
C PHE A 375 12.82 -19.56 -0.67
N VAL A 376 11.91 -18.81 -1.27
CA VAL A 376 11.43 -17.52 -0.81
C VAL A 376 9.93 -17.63 -0.63
N LEU A 377 9.45 -17.34 0.58
CA LEU A 377 8.02 -17.15 0.82
C LEU A 377 7.59 -15.84 0.18
N THR A 378 6.83 -15.90 -0.91
CA THR A 378 6.33 -14.72 -1.62
C THR A 378 5.13 -14.14 -0.91
N GLU A 379 4.14 -14.98 -0.58
CA GLU A 379 2.92 -14.59 0.09
C GLU A 379 2.41 -15.67 1.06
N TYR A 380 1.59 -15.27 2.02
CA TYR A 380 0.89 -16.20 2.90
C TYR A 380 -0.52 -15.73 3.24
N THR A 381 -1.35 -16.53 3.89
CA THR A 381 -2.54 -16.06 4.63
C THR A 381 -2.89 -17.10 5.67
N SER A 382 -3.81 -16.80 6.56
CA SER A 382 -4.23 -17.72 7.61
C SER A 382 -5.74 -17.92 7.64
N TYR A 383 -6.15 -19.03 8.23
CA TYR A 383 -7.54 -19.41 8.42
C TYR A 383 -7.66 -20.23 9.71
N ALA A 384 -8.68 -19.94 10.52
CA ALA A 384 -9.02 -20.77 11.67
C ALA A 384 -9.93 -21.91 11.20
N ASP A 385 -9.39 -23.12 11.14
CA ASP A 385 -10.14 -24.30 10.74
C ASP A 385 -10.85 -24.92 11.95
N THR A 386 -12.16 -24.68 12.02
CA THR A 386 -13.06 -25.25 13.03
C THR A 386 -13.87 -26.43 12.48
N SER A 387 -13.52 -26.97 11.31
CA SER A 387 -14.17 -28.18 10.76
C SER A 387 -13.74 -29.46 11.50
N SER A 388 -12.60 -29.40 12.20
CA SER A 388 -12.07 -30.45 13.07
C SER A 388 -12.23 -30.08 14.54
N ALA A 389 -12.25 -31.09 15.42
CA ALA A 389 -12.31 -30.93 16.87
C ALA A 389 -11.13 -31.69 17.52
N PRO A 390 -10.17 -30.99 18.17
CA PRO A 390 -10.07 -29.54 18.29
C PRO A 390 -9.75 -28.86 16.94
N GLY A 391 -10.19 -27.61 16.78
CA GLY A 391 -9.86 -26.80 15.60
C GLY A 391 -8.38 -26.41 15.60
N HIS A 392 -7.86 -25.91 14.49
CA HIS A 392 -6.45 -25.55 14.36
C HIS A 392 -6.24 -24.38 13.40
N TYR A 393 -5.01 -23.86 13.39
CA TYR A 393 -4.62 -22.79 12.47
C TYR A 393 -4.10 -23.40 11.17
N VAL A 394 -4.61 -22.90 10.04
CA VAL A 394 -4.12 -23.24 8.71
C VAL A 394 -3.44 -22.01 8.11
N LEU A 395 -2.18 -22.15 7.72
CA LEU A 395 -1.47 -21.13 6.97
C LEU A 395 -1.28 -21.58 5.52
N PHE A 396 -1.69 -20.77 4.56
CA PHE A 396 -1.41 -21.00 3.15
C PHE A 396 -0.13 -20.27 2.79
N TRP A 397 0.87 -20.97 2.22
CA TRP A 397 2.18 -20.40 1.86
C TRP A 397 2.42 -20.54 0.35
N GLU A 398 2.71 -19.44 -0.33
CA GLU A 398 3.17 -19.46 -1.72
C GLU A 398 4.70 -19.31 -1.75
N LEU A 399 5.38 -20.29 -2.34
CA LEU A 399 6.84 -20.38 -2.34
C LEU A 399 7.39 -20.21 -3.76
N LYS A 400 8.44 -19.41 -3.90
CA LYS A 400 9.23 -19.25 -5.14
C LYS A 400 10.66 -19.75 -4.91
N GLN A 401 11.22 -20.47 -5.87
CA GLN A 401 12.62 -20.90 -5.82
C GLN A 401 13.54 -19.75 -6.28
N LYS A 402 14.69 -19.57 -5.61
CA LYS A 402 15.74 -18.61 -6.01
C LYS A 402 16.38 -19.09 -7.32
N GLU A 403 16.59 -18.16 -8.26
CA GLU A 403 17.20 -18.45 -9.56
C GLU A 403 18.62 -19.03 -9.39
N GLY A 404 18.91 -20.11 -10.13
CA GLY A 404 20.23 -20.76 -10.13
C GLY A 404 20.39 -21.95 -9.17
N ASN A 405 19.40 -22.28 -8.34
CA ASN A 405 19.42 -23.51 -7.56
C ASN A 405 18.86 -24.69 -8.37
N ASN A 406 19.63 -25.78 -8.47
CA ASN A 406 19.12 -27.07 -8.93
C ASN A 406 17.92 -27.48 -8.06
N CYS A 407 16.84 -27.93 -8.71
CA CYS A 407 15.58 -28.34 -8.08
C CYS A 407 15.86 -29.25 -6.87
N LYS A 408 15.71 -28.72 -5.65
CA LYS A 408 15.60 -29.53 -4.44
C LYS A 408 14.13 -29.59 -4.12
N GLU A 409 13.54 -30.78 -4.18
CA GLU A 409 12.18 -30.96 -3.67
C GLU A 409 12.11 -30.48 -2.22
N LEU A 410 11.01 -29.81 -1.89
CA LEU A 410 10.76 -29.31 -0.55
C LEU A 410 10.52 -30.52 0.37
N ASP A 411 11.52 -30.89 1.17
CA ASP A 411 11.40 -32.02 2.11
C ASP A 411 10.24 -31.75 3.09
N PRO A 412 9.23 -32.64 3.16
CA PRO A 412 8.13 -32.51 4.11
C PRO A 412 8.59 -32.31 5.57
N LYS A 413 9.75 -32.85 5.96
CA LYS A 413 10.31 -32.66 7.30
C LYS A 413 10.65 -31.21 7.61
N ILE A 414 11.09 -30.45 6.60
CA ILE A 414 11.40 -29.03 6.75
C ILE A 414 10.10 -28.24 6.96
N MET A 415 9.03 -28.62 6.26
CA MET A 415 7.72 -27.98 6.46
C MET A 415 7.13 -28.29 7.84
N VAL A 416 7.36 -29.50 8.37
CA VAL A 416 7.02 -29.82 9.76
C VAL A 416 7.84 -28.97 10.75
N GLU A 417 9.13 -28.76 10.49
CA GLU A 417 9.97 -27.87 11.32
C GLU A 417 9.51 -26.41 11.21
N CYS A 418 9.05 -25.96 10.04
CA CYS A 418 8.41 -24.66 9.88
C CYS A 418 7.13 -24.54 10.73
N CYS A 419 6.28 -25.57 10.77
CA CYS A 419 5.13 -25.61 11.69
C CYS A 419 5.59 -25.48 13.14
N TYR A 420 6.58 -26.26 13.55
CA TYR A 420 7.09 -26.23 14.93
C TYR A 420 7.67 -24.86 15.30
N ARG A 421 8.44 -24.25 14.39
CA ARG A 421 9.01 -22.91 14.59
C ARG A 421 7.93 -21.84 14.66
N LEU A 422 6.88 -21.93 13.83
CA LEU A 422 5.71 -21.06 13.90
C LEU A 422 5.07 -21.14 15.29
N GLU A 423 4.66 -22.33 15.72
CA GLU A 423 4.03 -22.57 17.01
C GLU A 423 4.92 -22.09 18.17
N GLY A 424 6.23 -22.32 18.06
CA GLY A 424 7.26 -21.86 18.99
C GLY A 424 7.39 -20.34 19.07
N SER A 425 6.96 -19.61 18.05
CA SER A 425 7.04 -18.14 17.97
C SER A 425 5.74 -17.43 18.36
N LEU A 426 4.62 -18.16 18.37
CA LEU A 426 3.31 -17.63 18.75
C LEU A 426 3.24 -17.27 20.25
N HIS A 427 2.25 -16.44 20.58
CA HIS A 427 2.01 -15.94 21.93
C HIS A 427 1.81 -17.10 22.93
N TYR A 428 2.14 -16.86 24.21
CA TYR A 428 2.10 -17.93 25.23
C TYR A 428 0.71 -18.55 25.40
N THR A 429 -0.36 -17.78 25.16
CA THR A 429 -1.75 -18.28 25.21
C THR A 429 -1.98 -19.41 24.22
N TYR A 430 -1.56 -19.24 22.96
CA TYR A 430 -1.66 -20.29 21.94
C TYR A 430 -0.95 -21.57 22.41
N LYS A 431 0.27 -21.44 22.94
CA LYS A 431 1.08 -22.57 23.44
C LYS A 431 0.42 -23.30 24.62
N ILE A 432 -0.26 -22.58 25.51
CA ILE A 432 -1.03 -23.19 26.61
C ILE A 432 -2.22 -23.98 26.04
N TYR A 433 -2.91 -23.44 25.05
CA TYR A 433 -4.09 -24.06 24.45
C TYR A 433 -3.73 -25.32 23.66
N MET A 434 -2.62 -25.28 22.92
CA MET A 434 -1.98 -26.46 22.31
C MET A 434 -1.64 -27.53 23.36
N LYS A 435 -0.96 -27.15 24.47
CA LYS A 435 -0.62 -28.10 25.55
C LYS A 435 -1.84 -28.72 26.24
N LYS A 436 -2.98 -28.02 26.24
CA LYS A 436 -4.25 -28.49 26.79
C LYS A 436 -5.10 -29.25 25.78
N ASN A 437 -4.61 -29.49 24.55
CA ASN A 437 -5.35 -30.08 23.44
C ASN A 437 -6.67 -29.36 23.11
N ILE A 438 -6.72 -28.04 23.37
CA ILE A 438 -7.86 -27.17 23.00
C ILE A 438 -7.76 -26.75 21.53
N ILE A 439 -6.53 -26.65 21.02
CA ILE A 439 -6.20 -26.37 19.63
C ILE A 439 -5.34 -27.52 19.12
N ALA A 440 -5.61 -27.98 17.90
CA ALA A 440 -4.80 -28.99 17.22
C ALA A 440 -3.54 -28.38 16.57
N PRO A 441 -2.53 -29.20 16.23
CA PRO A 441 -1.30 -28.73 15.58
C PRO A 441 -1.55 -27.87 14.34
N LEU A 442 -0.74 -26.83 14.20
CA LEU A 442 -0.77 -25.90 13.07
C LEU A 442 -0.45 -26.63 11.76
N GLU A 443 -1.23 -26.30 10.73
CA GLU A 443 -1.05 -26.82 9.37
C GLU A 443 -0.48 -25.72 8.46
N ILE A 444 0.56 -26.05 7.67
CA ILE A 444 0.98 -25.23 6.52
C ILE A 444 0.55 -25.94 5.24
N ARG A 445 -0.24 -25.24 4.41
CA ARG A 445 -0.63 -25.66 3.07
C ARG A 445 0.17 -24.87 2.03
N VAL A 446 1.12 -25.53 1.37
CA VAL A 446 1.85 -24.92 0.26
C VAL A 446 0.94 -24.82 -0.96
N VAL A 447 0.75 -23.62 -1.49
CA VAL A 447 -0.08 -23.35 -2.66
C VAL A 447 0.77 -23.14 -3.91
N LYS A 448 0.16 -23.32 -5.09
CA LYS A 448 0.83 -23.11 -6.37
C LYS A 448 1.22 -21.63 -6.53
N GLN A 449 2.30 -21.36 -7.25
CA GLN A 449 2.68 -20.00 -7.62
C GLN A 449 1.55 -19.32 -8.41
N GLY A 450 1.25 -18.06 -8.10
CA GLY A 450 0.13 -17.29 -8.67
C GLY A 450 -1.21 -17.51 -7.97
N THR A 451 -1.27 -18.28 -6.88
CA THR A 451 -2.53 -18.48 -6.13
C THR A 451 -2.97 -17.18 -5.47
N PHE A 452 -2.05 -16.40 -4.91
CA PHE A 452 -2.39 -15.12 -4.30
C PHE A 452 -2.74 -14.03 -5.32
N ASP A 453 -2.18 -14.11 -6.53
CA ASP A 453 -2.61 -13.24 -7.65
C ASP A 453 -4.07 -13.55 -8.03
N ALA A 454 -4.43 -14.83 -8.15
CA ALA A 454 -5.81 -15.25 -8.40
C ALA A 454 -6.77 -14.86 -7.25
N LEU A 455 -6.31 -14.92 -6.00
CA LEU A 455 -7.08 -14.43 -4.85
C LEU A 455 -7.32 -12.92 -4.94
N MET A 456 -6.28 -12.16 -5.30
CA MET A 456 -6.40 -10.72 -5.52
C MET A 456 -7.40 -10.41 -6.64
N ASP A 457 -7.33 -11.14 -7.75
CA ASP A 457 -8.25 -11.00 -8.88
C ASP A 457 -9.70 -11.31 -8.52
N HIS A 458 -9.92 -12.30 -7.65
CA HIS A 458 -11.24 -12.60 -7.10
C HIS A 458 -11.81 -11.46 -6.25
N TYR A 459 -10.99 -10.79 -5.42
CA TYR A 459 -11.45 -9.61 -4.69
C TYR A 459 -11.69 -8.42 -5.61
N VAL A 460 -10.83 -8.24 -6.63
CA VAL A 460 -10.98 -7.21 -7.66
C VAL A 460 -12.28 -7.41 -8.45
N SER A 461 -12.61 -8.64 -8.85
CA SER A 461 -13.85 -8.95 -9.57
C SER A 461 -15.10 -8.75 -8.71
N LYS A 462 -14.98 -8.89 -7.38
CA LYS A 462 -16.01 -8.54 -6.39
C LYS A 462 -16.09 -7.05 -6.05
N GLY A 463 -15.32 -6.20 -6.73
CA GLY A 463 -15.39 -4.74 -6.61
C GLY A 463 -14.31 -4.09 -5.77
N ALA A 464 -13.34 -4.82 -5.23
CA ALA A 464 -12.20 -4.22 -4.51
C ALA A 464 -11.31 -3.42 -5.48
N SER A 465 -10.76 -2.27 -5.06
CA SER A 465 -9.79 -1.52 -5.86
C SER A 465 -8.41 -2.18 -5.83
N LEU A 466 -7.75 -2.34 -6.99
CA LEU A 466 -6.40 -2.90 -7.05
C LEU A 466 -5.39 -2.01 -6.33
N SER A 467 -5.50 -0.68 -6.49
CA SER A 467 -4.63 0.30 -5.81
C SER A 467 -4.80 0.28 -4.30
N GLN A 468 -5.94 -0.22 -3.80
CA GLN A 468 -6.26 -0.27 -2.37
C GLN A 468 -6.23 -1.68 -1.79
N TYR A 469 -5.92 -2.68 -2.61
CA TYR A 469 -5.95 -4.07 -2.18
C TYR A 469 -4.87 -4.33 -1.14
N LYS A 470 -5.31 -4.79 0.03
CA LYS A 470 -4.47 -5.36 1.07
C LYS A 470 -4.90 -6.81 1.23
N ARG A 471 -3.96 -7.73 1.05
CA ARG A 471 -4.24 -9.14 1.27
C ARG A 471 -4.69 -9.35 2.73
N PRO A 472 -5.81 -10.05 2.98
CA PRO A 472 -6.23 -10.35 4.34
C PRO A 472 -5.21 -11.30 5.00
N SER A 473 -4.70 -10.91 6.17
CA SER A 473 -3.82 -11.77 6.96
C SER A 473 -4.54 -13.00 7.53
N CYS A 474 -5.86 -12.91 7.70
CA CYS A 474 -6.74 -14.02 8.03
C CYS A 474 -7.98 -13.97 7.12
N ILE A 475 -8.30 -15.08 6.45
CA ILE A 475 -9.54 -15.26 5.69
C ILE A 475 -10.61 -15.79 6.65
N LYS A 476 -11.87 -15.37 6.45
CA LYS A 476 -13.04 -15.89 7.16
C LYS A 476 -13.86 -16.75 6.21
N SER A 477 -14.46 -17.82 6.74
CA SER A 477 -15.39 -18.68 5.98
C SER A 477 -16.61 -17.90 5.50
#